data_AF-A0A3S3QKT2-F1
#
_entry.id   AF-A0A3S3QKT2-F1
#
_cell.length_a   1.000
_cell.length_b   1.000
_cell.length_c   1.000
_cell.angle_alpha   90.00
_cell.angle_beta   90.00
_cell.angle_gamma   90.00
#
_symmetry.space_group_name_H-M   'P 1'
#
loop_
_entity.id
_entity.type
_entity.pdbx_description
1 polymer ?
#
loop_
_entity_poly.entity_id
_entity_poly.type
_entity_poly.pdbx_seq_one_letter_code
_entity_poly.pdbx_strand_id
1 'polypeptide(L)'
;MVIFHPAFICRPNSLTLPDARYFQDLLYRAVKIGTELEFALPKGVLRQDFQPRIEEAMQPSRDMNQRGELGVYDVISEHCGIEILVIGRHPHWDALLNQYNRIILPLLAEKIRMRPTCGLHFHILGTGLAEDIPEIILANLWNMARLFAPGLKFITSAGHNRQALCRRRQHNAHQEFMHLSPEKQSMAEIQDVLKKSMDVPEHQNFFNIEHVCFSESGNISNFHLEFRFPDGDLCPVSITAKTFLFMTMMLKAVEISKFGLLKIDSCPLMETNNRLMDMISNNDGKLATSDTSAINDTTLEEYRKNAQSLLFFLKSIFLLLDNPSELILQHLALEPISLRRDQGKSWKEIEDELLSHIHPQPTLDSSDYEFIKIIELGLLTGISNKNCWLEAAAQFLLLPANEISERLRGYKNRSPAWQEELGSMVFLR
;
A
#
# COMPACT_ATOMS: atom_id res chain seq x y z
N MET A 1 -13.71 17.42 -12.92
CA MET A 1 -13.60 16.59 -11.71
C MET A 1 -15.03 16.36 -11.21
N VAL A 2 -15.56 15.13 -11.27
CA VAL A 2 -16.85 14.85 -10.62
C VAL A 2 -16.57 14.86 -9.13
N ILE A 3 -17.17 15.80 -8.40
CA ILE A 3 -17.00 15.90 -6.95
C ILE A 3 -17.84 14.78 -6.35
N PHE A 4 -17.20 13.67 -5.99
CA PHE A 4 -17.84 12.64 -5.18
C PHE A 4 -18.10 13.23 -3.80
N HIS A 5 -19.37 13.32 -3.41
CA HIS A 5 -19.78 13.65 -2.05
C HIS A 5 -20.09 12.35 -1.31
N PRO A 6 -19.21 11.87 -0.42
CA PRO A 6 -19.49 10.67 0.35
C PRO A 6 -20.74 10.88 1.21
N ALA A 7 -21.65 9.93 1.14
CA ALA A 7 -22.80 9.84 2.03
C ALA A 7 -22.52 8.79 3.11
N PHE A 8 -23.07 9.00 4.31
CA PHE A 8 -22.90 8.09 5.43
C PHE A 8 -24.25 7.67 6.00
N ILE A 9 -24.36 6.39 6.37
CA ILE A 9 -25.45 5.87 7.19
C ILE A 9 -25.02 5.98 8.64
N CYS A 10 -25.77 6.74 9.43
CA CYS A 10 -25.57 6.80 10.86
C CYS A 10 -25.84 5.42 11.47
N ARG A 11 -24.84 4.85 12.15
CA ARG A 11 -24.96 3.58 12.87
C ARG A 11 -24.71 3.76 14.36
N PRO A 12 -25.37 2.99 15.24
CA PRO A 12 -25.08 3.01 16.67
C PRO A 12 -23.62 2.66 17.01
N ASN A 13 -22.95 1.88 16.16
CA ASN A 13 -21.54 1.49 16.32
C ASN A 13 -20.55 2.47 15.65
N SER A 14 -20.97 3.69 15.33
CA SER A 14 -20.04 4.72 14.82
C SER A 14 -19.05 5.14 15.90
N LEU A 15 -17.81 5.42 15.49
CA LEU A 15 -16.78 5.84 16.44
C LEU A 15 -17.05 7.26 16.97
N THR A 16 -16.71 7.52 18.22
CA THR A 16 -16.57 8.90 18.67
C THR A 16 -15.31 9.53 18.06
N LEU A 17 -15.19 10.86 18.09
CA LEU A 17 -13.96 11.53 17.65
C LEU A 17 -12.71 11.07 18.45
N PRO A 18 -12.77 10.94 19.79
CA PRO A 18 -11.69 10.31 20.57
C PRO A 18 -11.35 8.89 20.11
N ASP A 19 -12.33 8.01 19.94
CA ASP A 19 -12.07 6.62 19.54
C ASP A 19 -11.45 6.54 18.15
N ALA A 20 -11.93 7.36 17.21
CA ALA A 20 -11.34 7.42 15.87
C ALA A 20 -9.87 7.86 15.90
N ARG A 21 -9.49 8.81 16.77
CA ARG A 21 -8.08 9.20 16.96
C ARG A 21 -7.28 8.08 17.60
N TYR A 22 -7.85 7.43 18.61
CA TYR A 22 -7.22 6.31 19.32
C TYR A 22 -6.92 5.15 18.37
N PHE A 23 -7.92 4.64 17.66
CA PHE A 23 -7.73 3.53 16.71
C PHE A 23 -6.83 3.91 15.54
N GLN A 24 -6.82 5.19 15.11
CA GLN A 24 -5.93 5.63 14.06
C GLN A 24 -4.46 5.59 14.52
N ASP A 25 -4.16 6.06 15.73
CA ASP A 25 -2.80 5.97 16.31
C ASP A 25 -2.40 4.52 16.62
N LEU A 26 -3.30 3.73 17.23
CA LEU A 26 -3.08 2.32 17.53
C LEU A 26 -2.76 1.53 16.25
N LEU A 27 -3.63 1.61 15.25
CA LEU A 27 -3.45 0.85 14.01
C LEU A 27 -2.27 1.35 13.20
N TYR A 28 -1.99 2.66 13.19
CA TYR A 28 -0.76 3.16 12.56
C TYR A 28 0.46 2.50 13.20
N ARG A 29 0.56 2.44 14.53
CA ARG A 29 1.75 1.92 15.22
C ARG A 29 1.86 0.40 15.23
N ALA A 30 0.74 -0.29 15.33
CA ALA A 30 0.73 -1.73 15.58
C ALA A 30 0.65 -2.56 14.30
N VAL A 31 0.05 -2.01 13.24
CA VAL A 31 -0.17 -2.77 12.01
C VAL A 31 1.13 -3.01 11.27
N LYS A 32 1.24 -4.27 10.83
CA LYS A 32 2.30 -4.75 9.96
C LYS A 32 1.72 -5.09 8.60
N ILE A 33 2.47 -4.86 7.54
CA ILE A 33 2.08 -5.28 6.19
C ILE A 33 3.09 -6.29 5.67
N GLY A 34 2.62 -7.51 5.41
CA GLY A 34 3.37 -8.59 4.76
C GLY A 34 2.99 -8.71 3.28
N THR A 35 3.81 -9.40 2.51
CA THR A 35 3.55 -9.65 1.09
C THR A 35 3.81 -11.09 0.68
N GLU A 36 3.08 -11.53 -0.33
CA GLU A 36 3.33 -12.78 -1.04
C GLU A 36 3.73 -12.43 -2.48
N LEU A 37 4.95 -12.82 -2.86
CA LEU A 37 5.53 -12.53 -4.16
C LEU A 37 5.52 -13.80 -5.01
N GLU A 38 4.57 -13.92 -5.91
CA GLU A 38 4.49 -15.05 -6.84
C GLU A 38 5.28 -14.78 -8.13
N PHE A 39 6.04 -15.76 -8.60
CA PHE A 39 6.71 -15.68 -9.90
C PHE A 39 6.94 -17.04 -10.55
N ALA A 40 7.07 -17.02 -11.87
CA ALA A 40 7.39 -18.20 -12.65
C ALA A 40 8.90 -18.38 -12.84
N LEU A 41 9.30 -19.64 -12.91
CA LEU A 41 10.68 -20.02 -13.17
C LEU A 41 11.15 -19.57 -14.56
N PRO A 42 12.47 -19.40 -14.76
CA PRO A 42 13.05 -19.18 -16.08
C PRO A 42 12.65 -20.29 -17.06
N LYS A 43 12.63 -19.98 -18.35
CA LYS A 43 12.18 -20.95 -19.37
C LYS A 43 13.14 -22.14 -19.42
N GLY A 44 12.61 -23.36 -19.30
CA GLY A 44 13.39 -24.60 -19.39
C GLY A 44 14.13 -25.01 -18.11
N VAL A 45 13.99 -24.26 -17.01
CA VAL A 45 14.61 -24.59 -15.72
C VAL A 45 13.64 -25.44 -14.88
N LEU A 46 14.15 -26.54 -14.31
CA LEU A 46 13.38 -27.38 -13.39
C LEU A 46 13.36 -26.78 -11.99
N ARG A 47 12.24 -26.99 -11.28
CA ARG A 47 12.05 -26.44 -9.94
C ARG A 47 13.10 -26.93 -8.94
N GLN A 48 13.42 -28.22 -8.99
CA GLN A 48 14.43 -28.84 -8.12
C GLN A 48 15.82 -28.17 -8.23
N ASP A 49 16.13 -27.58 -9.38
CA ASP A 49 17.41 -26.90 -9.63
C ASP A 49 17.33 -25.40 -9.33
N PHE A 50 16.13 -24.84 -9.18
CA PHE A 50 15.89 -23.41 -9.03
C PHE A 50 15.58 -23.01 -7.60
N GLN A 51 14.66 -23.75 -6.95
CA GLN A 51 14.19 -23.43 -5.61
C GLN A 51 15.34 -23.39 -4.58
N PRO A 52 16.31 -24.34 -4.55
CA PRO A 52 17.42 -24.27 -3.60
C PRO A 52 18.27 -23.00 -3.74
N ARG A 53 18.48 -22.51 -4.96
CA ARG A 53 19.23 -21.26 -5.21
C ARG A 53 18.48 -20.03 -4.71
N ILE A 54 17.16 -20.02 -4.85
CA ILE A 54 16.33 -18.96 -4.30
C ILE A 54 16.28 -19.04 -2.77
N GLU A 55 16.15 -20.22 -2.19
CA GLU A 55 16.23 -20.41 -0.73
C GLU A 55 17.56 -19.92 -0.17
N GLU A 56 18.68 -20.24 -0.84
CA GLU A 56 20.01 -19.75 -0.45
C GLU A 56 20.11 -18.22 -0.55
N ALA A 57 19.59 -17.61 -1.62
CA ALA A 57 19.62 -16.16 -1.81
C ALA A 57 18.68 -15.40 -0.86
N MET A 58 17.52 -15.98 -0.55
CA MET A 58 16.48 -15.34 0.27
C MET A 58 16.67 -15.57 1.77
N GLN A 59 17.39 -16.63 2.15
CA GLN A 59 17.65 -17.03 3.53
C GLN A 59 16.37 -17.02 4.39
N PRO A 60 15.34 -17.81 4.04
CA PRO A 60 14.06 -17.80 4.73
C PRO A 60 14.25 -18.17 6.21
N SER A 61 13.65 -17.39 7.11
CA SER A 61 13.79 -17.63 8.55
C SER A 61 13.00 -18.86 9.03
N ARG A 62 11.86 -19.15 8.38
CA ARG A 62 10.87 -20.16 8.77
C ARG A 62 10.42 -20.02 10.24
N ASP A 63 10.57 -18.83 10.79
CA ASP A 63 10.20 -18.48 12.16
C ASP A 63 9.64 -17.05 12.13
N MET A 64 8.35 -16.90 12.42
CA MET A 64 7.66 -15.61 12.46
C MET A 64 8.23 -14.67 13.55
N ASN A 65 8.96 -15.20 14.53
CA ASN A 65 9.61 -14.41 15.59
C ASN A 65 11.02 -13.96 15.21
N GLN A 66 11.60 -14.53 14.15
CA GLN A 66 12.91 -14.16 13.64
C GLN A 66 12.77 -13.61 12.23
N ARG A 67 13.00 -12.31 12.09
CA ARG A 67 12.81 -11.65 10.81
C ARG A 67 13.81 -12.14 9.73
N GLY A 68 14.97 -12.65 10.12
CA GLY A 68 16.08 -12.84 9.18
C GLY A 68 16.54 -11.52 8.55
N GLU A 69 17.50 -11.58 7.64
CA GLU A 69 18.08 -10.36 7.04
C GLU A 69 17.13 -9.69 6.04
N LEU A 70 16.43 -10.50 5.23
CA LEU A 70 15.54 -10.02 4.17
C LEU A 70 14.06 -9.96 4.59
N GLY A 71 13.71 -10.39 5.80
CA GLY A 71 12.31 -10.48 6.20
C GLY A 71 11.53 -11.60 5.51
N VAL A 72 12.21 -12.53 4.82
CA VAL A 72 11.54 -13.65 4.14
C VAL A 72 11.24 -14.73 5.17
N TYR A 73 9.97 -15.08 5.29
CA TYR A 73 9.51 -16.18 6.13
C TYR A 73 9.83 -17.53 5.46
N ASP A 74 9.35 -17.71 4.23
CA ASP A 74 9.52 -18.98 3.51
C ASP A 74 9.53 -18.78 1.99
N VAL A 75 10.01 -19.79 1.29
CA VAL A 75 10.00 -19.89 -0.18
C VAL A 75 9.26 -21.18 -0.53
N ILE A 76 8.04 -21.05 -1.04
CA ILE A 76 7.15 -22.20 -1.24
C ILE A 76 6.86 -22.45 -2.72
N SER A 77 6.46 -23.69 -3.01
CA SER A 77 6.04 -24.10 -4.35
C SER A 77 4.58 -23.73 -4.57
N GLU A 78 4.32 -22.97 -5.64
CA GLU A 78 2.96 -22.56 -6.01
C GLU A 78 2.65 -22.93 -7.48
N HIS A 79 1.37 -22.92 -7.86
CA HIS A 79 0.88 -23.27 -9.20
C HIS A 79 1.54 -22.43 -10.31
N CYS A 80 1.85 -21.17 -10.03
CA CYS A 80 2.50 -20.26 -10.96
C CYS A 80 4.02 -20.43 -11.04
N GLY A 81 4.63 -21.09 -10.04
CA GLY A 81 6.06 -21.33 -9.97
C GLY A 81 6.57 -21.47 -8.53
N ILE A 82 6.99 -20.34 -7.97
CA ILE A 82 7.47 -20.15 -6.59
C ILE A 82 6.76 -18.92 -6.02
N GLU A 83 6.49 -18.97 -4.72
CA GLU A 83 6.00 -17.85 -3.93
C GLU A 83 6.97 -17.56 -2.79
N ILE A 84 7.30 -16.29 -2.59
CA ILE A 84 8.10 -15.82 -1.45
C ILE A 84 7.16 -15.15 -0.46
N LEU A 85 7.10 -15.69 0.75
CA LEU A 85 6.33 -15.15 1.86
C LEU A 85 7.21 -14.17 2.64
N VAL A 86 6.82 -12.90 2.70
CA VAL A 86 7.56 -11.85 3.40
C VAL A 86 6.85 -11.51 4.71
N ILE A 87 7.56 -11.64 5.82
CA ILE A 87 7.08 -11.31 7.17
C ILE A 87 6.63 -9.85 7.20
N GLY A 88 5.40 -9.64 7.69
CA GLY A 88 4.87 -8.30 7.85
C GLY A 88 5.71 -7.45 8.80
N ARG A 89 5.92 -6.20 8.40
CA ARG A 89 6.58 -5.19 9.25
C ARG A 89 5.80 -3.89 9.24
N HIS A 90 6.02 -3.07 10.27
CA HIS A 90 5.50 -1.71 10.25
C HIS A 90 6.12 -0.95 9.06
N PRO A 91 5.30 -0.31 8.19
CA PRO A 91 5.80 0.34 6.99
C PRO A 91 6.73 1.52 7.27
N HIS A 92 7.92 1.47 6.68
CA HIS A 92 8.86 2.60 6.61
C HIS A 92 9.45 2.61 5.21
N TRP A 93 9.36 3.76 4.52
CA TRP A 93 9.66 3.85 3.09
C TRP A 93 11.04 3.29 2.72
N ASP A 94 12.12 3.89 3.23
CA ASP A 94 13.47 3.50 2.83
C ASP A 94 13.80 2.05 3.21
N ALA A 95 13.34 1.61 4.38
CA ALA A 95 13.60 0.28 4.86
C ALA A 95 12.81 -0.79 4.08
N LEU A 96 11.61 -0.48 3.57
CA LEU A 96 10.85 -1.36 2.67
C LEU A 96 11.45 -1.35 1.27
N LEU A 97 11.79 -0.18 0.73
CA LEU A 97 12.40 -0.07 -0.58
C LEU A 97 13.74 -0.81 -0.64
N ASN A 98 14.59 -0.68 0.38
CA ASN A 98 15.83 -1.45 0.49
C ASN A 98 15.56 -2.95 0.59
N GLN A 99 14.57 -3.37 1.38
CA GLN A 99 14.21 -4.78 1.51
C GLN A 99 13.75 -5.36 0.17
N TYR A 100 12.81 -4.72 -0.53
CA TYR A 100 12.34 -5.21 -1.81
C TYR A 100 13.39 -5.12 -2.92
N ASN A 101 14.29 -4.14 -2.90
CA ASN A 101 15.46 -4.14 -3.79
C ASN A 101 16.31 -5.40 -3.59
N ARG A 102 16.59 -5.74 -2.33
CA ARG A 102 17.40 -6.92 -1.98
C ARG A 102 16.69 -8.25 -2.26
N ILE A 103 15.35 -8.27 -2.32
CA ILE A 103 14.58 -9.45 -2.72
C ILE A 103 14.50 -9.54 -4.25
N ILE A 104 14.11 -8.46 -4.94
CA ILE A 104 13.77 -8.49 -6.36
C ILE A 104 14.99 -8.51 -7.28
N LEU A 105 16.08 -7.80 -6.94
CA LEU A 105 17.27 -7.75 -7.81
C LEU A 105 17.93 -9.13 -8.01
N PRO A 106 18.12 -9.96 -6.97
CA PRO A 106 18.59 -11.33 -7.15
C PRO A 106 17.64 -12.17 -8.02
N LEU A 107 16.32 -12.02 -7.86
CA LEU A 107 15.34 -12.74 -8.68
C LEU A 107 15.45 -12.35 -10.16
N LEU A 108 15.61 -11.06 -10.45
CA LEU A 108 15.82 -10.56 -11.82
C LEU A 108 17.13 -11.10 -12.42
N ALA A 109 18.20 -11.20 -11.62
CA ALA A 109 19.47 -11.80 -12.05
C ALA A 109 19.32 -13.29 -12.41
N GLU A 110 18.46 -13.99 -11.68
CA GLU A 110 18.04 -15.38 -11.95
C GLU A 110 17.05 -15.51 -13.13
N LYS A 111 16.68 -14.40 -13.79
CA LYS A 111 15.78 -14.36 -14.96
C LYS A 111 14.39 -14.95 -14.69
N ILE A 112 13.84 -14.70 -13.50
CA ILE A 112 12.44 -15.04 -13.20
C ILE A 112 11.50 -14.37 -14.20
N ARG A 113 10.30 -14.94 -14.33
CA ARG A 113 9.28 -14.43 -15.24
C ARG A 113 8.01 -14.11 -14.49
N MET A 114 7.41 -12.98 -14.84
CA MET A 114 6.07 -12.64 -14.40
C MET A 114 5.06 -13.19 -15.41
N ARG A 115 4.29 -14.21 -15.01
CA ARG A 115 3.22 -14.77 -15.84
C ARG A 115 1.88 -14.14 -15.47
N PRO A 116 0.87 -14.24 -16.35
CA PRO A 116 -0.50 -13.84 -16.03
C PRO A 116 -1.13 -14.51 -14.80
N THR A 117 -0.54 -15.59 -14.29
CA THR A 117 -0.98 -16.28 -13.08
C THR A 117 -0.16 -15.90 -11.85
N CYS A 118 0.75 -14.92 -11.93
CA CYS A 118 1.61 -14.52 -10.82
C CYS A 118 1.05 -13.26 -10.15
N GLY A 119 0.75 -13.35 -8.86
CA GLY A 119 0.07 -12.35 -8.05
C GLY A 119 1.03 -11.63 -7.12
N LEU A 120 0.51 -10.57 -6.52
CA LEU A 120 1.17 -9.86 -5.44
C LEU A 120 0.13 -9.63 -4.36
N HIS A 121 0.16 -10.45 -3.31
CA HIS A 121 -0.80 -10.32 -2.21
C HIS A 121 -0.22 -9.45 -1.11
N PHE A 122 -1.06 -8.62 -0.51
CA PHE A 122 -0.68 -7.79 0.65
C PHE A 122 -1.55 -8.17 1.83
N HIS A 123 -0.92 -8.46 2.96
CA HIS A 123 -1.61 -8.79 4.20
C HIS A 123 -1.49 -7.64 5.17
N ILE A 124 -2.63 -7.06 5.57
CA ILE A 124 -2.67 -6.13 6.70
C ILE A 124 -2.89 -6.94 7.97
N LEU A 125 -1.94 -6.83 8.89
CA LEU A 125 -1.87 -7.63 10.12
C LEU A 125 -1.95 -6.70 11.33
N GLY A 126 -3.10 -6.71 12.01
CA GLY A 126 -3.33 -6.16 13.35
C GLY A 126 -3.56 -7.29 14.34
N THR A 127 -2.67 -8.30 14.32
CA THR A 127 -2.80 -9.51 15.14
C THR A 127 -2.21 -9.28 16.54
N GLY A 128 -2.84 -9.85 17.57
CA GLY A 128 -2.36 -9.74 18.96
C GLY A 128 -2.54 -8.37 19.61
N LEU A 129 -3.48 -7.56 19.12
CA LEU A 129 -3.90 -6.35 19.82
C LEU A 129 -4.61 -6.73 21.13
N ALA A 130 -4.41 -5.92 22.18
CA ALA A 130 -5.04 -6.16 23.48
C ALA A 130 -6.55 -5.87 23.50
N GLU A 131 -7.06 -5.20 22.45
CA GLU A 131 -8.42 -4.71 22.35
C GLU A 131 -9.00 -5.07 20.98
N ASP A 132 -10.30 -5.36 20.96
CA ASP A 132 -11.00 -5.64 19.71
C ASP A 132 -11.09 -4.37 18.84
N ILE A 133 -10.93 -4.54 17.53
CA ILE A 133 -11.12 -3.46 16.56
C ILE A 133 -12.62 -3.36 16.22
N PRO A 134 -13.23 -2.16 16.31
CA PRO A 134 -14.63 -1.96 15.97
C PRO A 134 -14.97 -2.40 14.54
N GLU A 135 -16.02 -3.20 14.39
CA GLU A 135 -16.45 -3.78 13.10
C GLU A 135 -16.68 -2.74 11.99
N ILE A 136 -17.14 -1.55 12.37
CA ILE A 136 -17.39 -0.44 11.44
C ILE A 136 -16.14 -0.04 10.64
N ILE A 137 -14.93 -0.25 11.20
CA ILE A 137 -13.66 0.06 10.51
C ILE A 137 -13.49 -0.89 9.32
N LEU A 138 -13.73 -2.19 9.51
CA LEU A 138 -13.68 -3.17 8.42
C LEU A 138 -14.82 -2.94 7.41
N ALA A 139 -16.02 -2.64 7.88
CA ALA A 139 -17.16 -2.33 7.00
C ALA A 139 -16.89 -1.12 6.10
N ASN A 140 -16.27 -0.07 6.65
CA ASN A 140 -15.85 1.10 5.88
C ASN A 140 -14.69 0.82 4.93
N LEU A 141 -13.73 0.00 5.33
CA LEU A 141 -12.64 -0.44 4.45
C LEU A 141 -13.19 -1.25 3.27
N TRP A 142 -14.12 -2.17 3.53
CA TRP A 142 -14.83 -2.96 2.52
C TRP A 142 -15.57 -2.07 1.52
N ASN A 143 -16.40 -1.14 2.00
CA ASN A 143 -17.14 -0.23 1.11
C ASN A 143 -16.22 0.74 0.35
N MET A 144 -15.16 1.24 0.97
CA MET A 144 -14.19 2.07 0.26
C MET A 144 -13.48 1.27 -0.85
N ALA A 145 -13.10 0.02 -0.58
CA ALA A 145 -12.50 -0.85 -1.58
C ALA A 145 -13.49 -1.13 -2.73
N ARG A 146 -14.78 -1.36 -2.45
CA ARG A 146 -15.84 -1.53 -3.48
C ARG A 146 -16.03 -0.26 -4.32
N LEU A 147 -16.06 0.90 -3.68
CA LEU A 147 -16.25 2.20 -4.34
C LEU A 147 -15.11 2.54 -5.31
N PHE A 148 -13.88 2.11 -5.00
CA PHE A 148 -12.69 2.40 -5.80
C PHE A 148 -12.10 1.15 -6.46
N ALA A 149 -12.84 0.04 -6.53
CA ALA A 149 -12.33 -1.23 -7.07
C ALA A 149 -11.73 -1.10 -8.48
N PRO A 150 -12.36 -0.37 -9.45
CA PRO A 150 -11.75 -0.16 -10.77
C PRO A 150 -10.39 0.55 -10.69
N GLY A 151 -10.29 1.61 -9.89
CA GLY A 151 -9.06 2.37 -9.71
C GLY A 151 -7.98 1.54 -9.00
N LEU A 152 -8.36 0.77 -7.98
CA LEU A 152 -7.46 -0.15 -7.28
C LEU A 152 -6.89 -1.21 -8.22
N LYS A 153 -7.75 -1.87 -9.01
CA LYS A 153 -7.30 -2.87 -9.99
C LYS A 153 -6.42 -2.23 -11.06
N PHE A 154 -6.76 -1.03 -11.52
CA PHE A 154 -5.98 -0.31 -12.53
C PHE A 154 -4.59 0.10 -12.03
N ILE A 155 -4.48 0.80 -10.88
CA ILE A 155 -3.19 1.23 -10.28
C ILE A 155 -2.27 0.04 -10.05
N THR A 156 -2.84 -1.10 -9.67
CA THR A 156 -2.09 -2.32 -9.33
C THR A 156 -1.88 -3.28 -10.48
N SER A 157 -2.32 -2.92 -11.70
CA SER A 157 -2.21 -3.77 -12.88
C SER A 157 -0.79 -3.86 -13.42
N ALA A 158 -0.36 -5.07 -13.78
CA ALA A 158 1.00 -5.38 -14.24
C ALA A 158 1.03 -6.37 -15.40
N GLY A 159 -0.08 -6.51 -16.12
CA GLY A 159 -0.16 -7.31 -17.34
C GLY A 159 0.82 -6.87 -18.43
N HIS A 160 0.90 -7.68 -19.49
CA HIS A 160 2.02 -7.60 -20.44
C HIS A 160 1.71 -6.80 -21.72
N ASN A 161 0.43 -6.57 -22.03
CA ASN A 161 -0.01 -5.77 -23.18
C ASN A 161 -1.45 -5.25 -22.97
N ARG A 162 -1.91 -4.40 -23.88
CA ARG A 162 -3.22 -3.73 -23.84
C ARG A 162 -4.43 -4.66 -23.89
N GLN A 163 -4.28 -5.84 -24.48
CA GLN A 163 -5.34 -6.86 -24.54
C GLN A 163 -5.33 -7.79 -23.32
N ALA A 164 -4.33 -7.65 -22.45
CA ALA A 164 -4.13 -8.43 -21.24
C ALA A 164 -3.51 -7.56 -20.13
N LEU A 165 -4.20 -6.48 -19.76
CA LEU A 165 -3.71 -5.53 -18.74
C LEU A 165 -3.62 -6.16 -17.35
N CYS A 166 -4.41 -7.20 -17.07
CA CYS A 166 -4.56 -7.81 -15.75
C CYS A 166 -4.51 -9.34 -15.77
N ARG A 167 -4.23 -9.95 -14.61
CA ARG A 167 -4.46 -11.39 -14.39
C ARG A 167 -5.93 -11.72 -14.55
N ARG A 168 -6.24 -12.95 -14.97
CA ARG A 168 -7.62 -13.44 -15.06
C ARG A 168 -8.35 -13.38 -13.71
N ARG A 169 -9.67 -13.22 -13.78
CA ARG A 169 -10.57 -13.07 -12.62
C ARG A 169 -10.56 -14.25 -11.65
N GLN A 170 -10.31 -15.47 -12.14
CA GLN A 170 -10.31 -16.71 -11.33
C GLN A 170 -9.20 -16.78 -10.27
N HIS A 171 -8.37 -15.75 -10.14
CA HIS A 171 -7.38 -15.65 -9.06
C HIS A 171 -7.52 -14.36 -8.24
N ASN A 172 -8.59 -13.58 -8.47
CA ASN A 172 -8.88 -12.30 -7.80
C ASN A 172 -10.33 -11.84 -8.08
N ALA A 173 -11.29 -12.75 -7.89
CA ALA A 173 -12.68 -12.62 -8.25
C ALA A 173 -13.37 -11.49 -7.48
N HIS A 174 -13.98 -10.56 -8.21
CA HIS A 174 -14.64 -9.38 -7.64
C HIS A 174 -16.16 -9.53 -7.51
N GLN A 175 -16.77 -10.57 -8.08
CA GLN A 175 -18.22 -10.66 -8.26
C GLN A 175 -18.97 -10.60 -6.92
N GLU A 176 -18.66 -11.51 -6.00
CA GLU A 176 -19.30 -11.54 -4.68
C GLU A 176 -18.94 -10.29 -3.85
N PHE A 177 -17.65 -9.92 -3.87
CA PHE A 177 -17.14 -8.71 -3.23
C PHE A 177 -17.93 -7.44 -3.61
N MET A 178 -18.25 -7.26 -4.90
CA MET A 178 -18.96 -6.08 -5.37
C MET A 178 -20.44 -6.08 -4.96
N HIS A 179 -21.04 -7.23 -4.69
CA HIS A 179 -22.46 -7.37 -4.34
C HIS A 179 -22.74 -7.44 -2.84
N LEU A 180 -21.83 -8.02 -2.06
CA LEU A 180 -21.99 -8.16 -0.62
C LEU A 180 -21.77 -6.80 0.06
N SER A 181 -22.82 -6.32 0.73
CA SER A 181 -22.85 -4.98 1.28
C SER A 181 -22.98 -4.96 2.81
N PRO A 182 -22.08 -4.28 3.52
CA PRO A 182 -22.21 -4.09 4.95
C PRO A 182 -23.42 -3.22 5.32
N GLU A 183 -24.09 -2.56 4.36
CA GLU A 183 -25.35 -1.85 4.60
C GLU A 183 -26.48 -2.82 5.02
N LYS A 184 -26.43 -4.07 4.54
CA LYS A 184 -27.49 -5.08 4.69
C LYS A 184 -27.17 -6.22 5.65
N GLN A 185 -25.88 -6.45 5.90
CA GLN A 185 -25.35 -7.56 6.68
C GLN A 185 -24.10 -7.09 7.44
N SER A 186 -23.77 -7.75 8.54
CA SER A 186 -22.52 -7.56 9.27
C SER A 186 -21.32 -8.12 8.48
N MET A 187 -20.11 -7.70 8.84
CA MET A 187 -18.90 -8.26 8.22
C MET A 187 -18.71 -9.75 8.53
N ALA A 188 -19.19 -10.24 9.67
CA ALA A 188 -19.17 -11.65 10.02
C ALA A 188 -20.11 -12.48 9.11
N GLU A 189 -21.31 -11.95 8.83
CA GLU A 189 -22.23 -12.57 7.86
C GLU A 189 -21.65 -12.57 6.44
N ILE A 190 -21.00 -11.47 6.02
CA ILE A 190 -20.30 -11.40 4.74
C ILE A 190 -19.22 -12.50 4.66
N GLN A 191 -18.40 -12.65 5.71
CA GLN A 191 -17.37 -13.68 5.77
C GLN A 191 -17.97 -15.09 5.66
N ASP A 192 -19.07 -15.36 6.37
CA ASP A 192 -19.74 -16.66 6.33
C ASP A 192 -20.32 -16.99 4.94
N VAL A 193 -20.84 -15.98 4.23
CA VAL A 193 -21.31 -16.12 2.85
C VAL A 193 -20.14 -16.46 1.91
N LEU A 194 -19.02 -15.74 1.99
CA LEU A 194 -17.84 -15.99 1.16
C LEU A 194 -17.25 -17.39 1.42
N LYS A 195 -17.17 -17.80 2.68
CA LYS A 195 -16.67 -19.11 3.08
C LYS A 195 -17.53 -20.28 2.56
N LYS A 196 -18.83 -20.06 2.43
CA LYS A 196 -19.79 -21.06 1.94
C LYS A 196 -20.04 -20.96 0.43
N SER A 197 -19.43 -20.00 -0.25
CA SER A 197 -19.64 -19.80 -1.67
C SER A 197 -19.16 -21.00 -2.47
N MET A 198 -19.99 -21.40 -3.44
CA MET A 198 -19.63 -22.38 -4.47
C MET A 198 -19.26 -21.69 -5.79
N ASP A 199 -19.47 -20.38 -5.89
CA ASP A 199 -19.22 -19.59 -7.10
C ASP A 199 -17.77 -19.11 -7.17
N VAL A 200 -17.23 -18.68 -6.02
CA VAL A 200 -15.86 -18.19 -5.89
C VAL A 200 -15.21 -18.88 -4.68
N PRO A 201 -14.12 -19.63 -4.85
CA PRO A 201 -13.34 -20.12 -3.72
C PRO A 201 -12.90 -18.97 -2.82
N GLU A 202 -13.00 -19.13 -1.50
CA GLU A 202 -12.76 -18.06 -0.52
C GLU A 202 -11.42 -17.33 -0.76
N HIS A 203 -10.33 -18.09 -0.90
CA HIS A 203 -8.98 -17.63 -1.21
C HIS A 203 -8.81 -16.99 -2.61
N GLN A 204 -9.86 -16.89 -3.43
CA GLN A 204 -9.80 -16.21 -4.73
C GLN A 204 -10.50 -14.87 -4.72
N ASN A 205 -11.12 -14.49 -3.60
CA ASN A 205 -11.80 -13.21 -3.49
C ASN A 205 -10.83 -12.03 -3.65
N PHE A 206 -11.28 -11.01 -4.37
CA PHE A 206 -10.57 -9.76 -4.63
C PHE A 206 -10.02 -9.14 -3.33
N PHE A 207 -10.87 -9.11 -2.31
CA PHE A 207 -10.55 -8.67 -0.96
C PHE A 207 -10.92 -9.78 0.01
N ASN A 208 -9.90 -10.50 0.51
CA ASN A 208 -10.07 -11.70 1.29
C ASN A 208 -10.06 -11.38 2.79
N ILE A 209 -11.08 -11.90 3.48
CA ILE A 209 -11.31 -11.72 4.92
C ILE A 209 -11.34 -13.05 5.66
N GLU A 210 -10.90 -14.16 5.05
CA GLU A 210 -10.88 -15.52 5.61
C GLU A 210 -10.25 -15.59 7.02
N HIS A 211 -9.20 -14.81 7.26
CA HIS A 211 -8.43 -14.86 8.51
C HIS A 211 -8.87 -13.84 9.57
N VAL A 212 -9.92 -13.04 9.28
CA VAL A 212 -10.52 -12.15 10.27
C VAL A 212 -11.26 -13.00 11.30
N CYS A 213 -11.06 -12.72 12.59
CA CYS A 213 -11.85 -13.33 13.66
C CYS A 213 -12.71 -12.28 14.34
N PHE A 214 -13.98 -12.62 14.54
CA PHE A 214 -14.93 -11.77 15.26
C PHE A 214 -15.12 -12.24 16.70
N SER A 215 -15.22 -11.31 17.63
CA SER A 215 -15.58 -11.59 19.03
C SER A 215 -17.10 -11.72 19.19
N GLU A 216 -17.55 -12.13 20.37
CA GLU A 216 -18.98 -12.24 20.71
C GLU A 216 -19.73 -10.90 20.57
N SER A 217 -19.00 -9.78 20.70
CA SER A 217 -19.56 -8.43 20.51
C SER A 217 -19.73 -8.03 19.04
N GLY A 218 -19.28 -8.86 18.11
CA GLY A 218 -19.24 -8.56 16.67
C GLY A 218 -18.04 -7.72 16.24
N ASN A 219 -17.20 -7.26 17.16
CA ASN A 219 -15.93 -6.60 16.85
C ASN A 219 -14.86 -7.60 16.42
N ILE A 220 -13.70 -7.12 15.98
CA ILE A 220 -12.65 -7.94 15.39
C ILE A 220 -11.55 -8.21 16.41
N SER A 221 -11.41 -9.47 16.81
CA SER A 221 -10.40 -9.93 17.77
C SER A 221 -9.07 -10.31 17.09
N ASN A 222 -9.12 -10.68 15.81
CA ASN A 222 -7.93 -10.88 14.98
C ASN A 222 -8.11 -10.19 13.64
N PHE A 223 -7.29 -9.19 13.36
CA PHE A 223 -7.37 -8.41 12.13
C PHE A 223 -6.30 -8.86 11.14
N HIS A 224 -6.69 -9.73 10.22
CA HIS A 224 -5.85 -10.22 9.13
C HIS A 224 -6.65 -10.13 7.83
N LEU A 225 -6.31 -9.14 7.01
CA LEU A 225 -6.96 -8.88 5.72
C LEU A 225 -5.97 -9.09 4.60
N GLU A 226 -6.44 -9.56 3.45
CA GLU A 226 -5.61 -9.83 2.29
C GLU A 226 -6.16 -9.13 1.03
N PHE A 227 -5.31 -8.34 0.36
CA PHE A 227 -5.57 -7.73 -0.93
C PHE A 227 -4.99 -8.63 -2.03
N ARG A 228 -5.84 -9.37 -2.75
CA ARG A 228 -5.42 -10.38 -3.74
C ARG A 228 -5.43 -9.90 -5.19
N PHE A 229 -6.06 -8.75 -5.42
CA PHE A 229 -6.19 -8.18 -6.75
C PHE A 229 -4.93 -7.61 -7.39
N PRO A 230 -3.87 -7.21 -6.67
CA PRO A 230 -2.66 -6.71 -7.34
C PRO A 230 -2.03 -7.80 -8.21
N ASP A 231 -1.68 -7.44 -9.43
CA ASP A 231 -0.92 -8.34 -10.29
C ASP A 231 0.53 -8.37 -9.83
N GLY A 232 1.22 -9.50 -10.03
CA GLY A 232 2.64 -9.60 -9.74
C GLY A 232 3.44 -8.61 -10.58
N ASP A 233 4.33 -7.87 -9.93
CA ASP A 233 5.29 -6.98 -10.57
C ASP A 233 6.67 -7.09 -9.93
N LEU A 234 7.71 -6.65 -10.66
CA LEU A 234 9.11 -6.73 -10.23
C LEU A 234 9.72 -5.35 -10.03
N CYS A 235 8.94 -4.38 -9.56
CA CYS A 235 9.37 -3.01 -9.32
C CYS A 235 9.32 -2.70 -7.80
N PRO A 236 10.47 -2.73 -7.09
CA PRO A 236 10.54 -2.42 -5.66
C PRO A 236 9.83 -1.11 -5.25
N VAL A 237 9.93 -0.04 -6.05
CA VAL A 237 9.23 1.22 -5.77
C VAL A 237 7.71 1.04 -5.82
N SER A 238 7.20 0.28 -6.79
CA SER A 238 5.77 -0.01 -6.92
C SER A 238 5.25 -0.81 -5.72
N ILE A 239 5.94 -1.89 -5.34
CA ILE A 239 5.56 -2.73 -4.20
C ILE A 239 5.57 -1.92 -2.89
N THR A 240 6.58 -1.07 -2.72
CA THR A 240 6.68 -0.16 -1.56
C THR A 240 5.52 0.84 -1.54
N ALA A 241 5.22 1.50 -2.66
CA ALA A 241 4.12 2.45 -2.74
C ALA A 241 2.75 1.80 -2.50
N LYS A 242 2.52 0.58 -3.01
CA LYS A 242 1.30 -0.20 -2.77
C LYS A 242 1.15 -0.58 -1.29
N THR A 243 2.24 -0.86 -0.58
CA THR A 243 2.22 -1.07 0.89
C THR A 243 1.59 0.13 1.60
N PHE A 244 2.03 1.35 1.23
CA PHE A 244 1.48 2.58 1.79
C PHE A 244 0.06 2.89 1.31
N LEU A 245 -0.32 2.50 0.09
CA LEU A 245 -1.71 2.60 -0.38
C LEU A 245 -2.66 1.84 0.57
N PHE A 246 -2.34 0.58 0.88
CA PHE A 246 -3.21 -0.26 1.72
C PHE A 246 -3.21 0.18 3.19
N MET A 247 -2.08 0.62 3.73
CA MET A 247 -2.05 1.24 5.06
C MET A 247 -2.93 2.50 5.11
N THR A 248 -2.80 3.37 4.12
CA THR A 248 -3.55 4.63 4.02
C THR A 248 -5.05 4.37 3.90
N MET A 249 -5.45 3.34 3.14
CA MET A 249 -6.83 2.90 3.07
C MET A 249 -7.37 2.48 4.44
N MET A 250 -6.66 1.63 5.17
CA MET A 250 -7.07 1.22 6.51
C MET A 250 -7.23 2.43 7.45
N LEU A 251 -6.25 3.34 7.50
CA LEU A 251 -6.31 4.53 8.35
C LEU A 251 -7.43 5.50 7.93
N LYS A 252 -7.74 5.59 6.64
CA LYS A 252 -8.90 6.33 6.13
C LYS A 252 -10.21 5.69 6.60
N ALA A 253 -10.31 4.36 6.59
CA ALA A 253 -11.48 3.66 7.08
C ALA A 253 -11.76 3.97 8.57
N VAL A 254 -10.71 4.07 9.40
CA VAL A 254 -10.83 4.56 10.78
C VAL A 254 -11.34 6.01 10.79
N GLU A 255 -10.71 6.89 10.01
CA GLU A 255 -11.03 8.32 9.98
C GLU A 255 -12.50 8.58 9.67
N ILE A 256 -13.08 7.84 8.72
CA ILE A 256 -14.47 8.03 8.28
C ILE A 256 -15.48 7.30 9.16
N SER A 257 -15.06 6.33 9.97
CA SER A 257 -15.95 5.58 10.86
C SER A 257 -16.60 6.43 11.96
N LYS A 258 -16.07 7.63 12.23
CA LYS A 258 -16.74 8.62 13.09
C LYS A 258 -17.95 9.31 12.45
N PHE A 259 -18.08 9.21 11.13
CA PHE A 259 -19.21 9.77 10.38
C PHE A 259 -20.30 8.71 10.10
N GLY A 260 -20.03 7.44 10.41
CA GLY A 260 -20.92 6.31 10.15
C GLY A 260 -20.38 5.36 9.09
N LEU A 261 -21.27 4.54 8.54
CA LEU A 261 -20.94 3.63 7.44
C LEU A 261 -21.00 4.38 6.10
N LEU A 262 -19.91 4.33 5.33
CA LEU A 262 -19.85 4.85 3.97
C LEU A 262 -20.92 4.19 3.11
N LYS A 263 -21.88 4.98 2.63
CA LYS A 263 -23.00 4.52 1.82
C LYS A 263 -22.59 4.49 0.35
N ILE A 264 -22.68 3.32 -0.28
CA ILE A 264 -22.29 3.14 -1.68
C ILE A 264 -23.34 2.46 -2.53
N ASP A 265 -24.24 1.64 -1.98
CA ASP A 265 -25.13 0.81 -2.80
C ASP A 265 -26.11 1.64 -3.64
N SER A 266 -26.54 2.80 -3.13
CA SER A 266 -27.40 3.73 -3.88
C SER A 266 -26.59 4.78 -4.67
N CYS A 267 -25.27 4.64 -4.76
CA CYS A 267 -24.43 5.58 -5.49
C CYS A 267 -24.51 5.28 -6.99
N PRO A 268 -24.84 6.26 -7.86
CA PRO A 268 -24.84 6.07 -9.31
C PRO A 268 -23.50 5.56 -9.87
N LEU A 269 -22.40 5.78 -9.15
CA LEU A 269 -21.08 5.30 -9.52
C LEU A 269 -20.95 3.78 -9.46
N MET A 270 -21.78 3.07 -8.69
CA MET A 270 -21.65 1.62 -8.53
C MET A 270 -21.98 0.84 -9.81
N GLU A 271 -22.96 1.29 -10.59
CA GLU A 271 -23.26 0.68 -11.90
C GLU A 271 -22.06 0.81 -12.85
N THR A 272 -21.49 2.02 -12.93
CA THR A 272 -20.27 2.28 -13.70
C THR A 272 -19.09 1.44 -13.18
N ASN A 273 -18.90 1.35 -11.86
CA ASN A 273 -17.81 0.58 -11.27
C ASN A 273 -17.93 -0.91 -11.56
N ASN A 274 -19.13 -1.48 -11.47
CA ASN A 274 -19.37 -2.88 -11.84
C ASN A 274 -19.03 -3.13 -13.32
N ARG A 275 -19.52 -2.27 -14.22
CA ARG A 275 -19.20 -2.34 -15.65
C ARG A 275 -17.68 -2.28 -15.89
N LEU A 276 -16.99 -1.35 -15.24
CA LEU A 276 -15.53 -1.24 -15.36
C LEU A 276 -14.84 -2.49 -14.80
N MET A 277 -15.22 -2.98 -13.63
CA MET A 277 -14.65 -4.22 -13.08
C MET A 277 -14.83 -5.41 -14.03
N ASP A 278 -15.99 -5.56 -14.66
CA ASP A 278 -16.25 -6.61 -15.64
C ASP A 278 -15.48 -6.43 -16.96
N MET A 279 -14.94 -5.24 -17.23
CA MET A 279 -14.07 -4.99 -18.39
C MET A 279 -12.58 -5.25 -18.07
N ILE A 280 -12.09 -4.89 -16.88
CA ILE A 280 -10.66 -5.02 -16.53
C ILE A 280 -10.31 -6.35 -15.87
N SER A 281 -11.23 -6.91 -15.09
CA SER A 281 -11.07 -8.16 -14.36
C SER A 281 -12.10 -9.15 -14.88
N ASN A 282 -11.78 -9.80 -15.98
CA ASN A 282 -12.72 -10.72 -16.64
C ASN A 282 -12.05 -12.02 -17.03
N ASN A 283 -12.78 -12.78 -17.86
CA ASN A 283 -12.44 -14.03 -18.51
C ASN A 283 -12.71 -15.28 -17.67
N ASP A 284 -13.88 -15.89 -17.92
CA ASP A 284 -14.26 -17.24 -17.45
C ASP A 284 -13.74 -18.36 -18.39
N GLY A 285 -13.08 -17.99 -19.48
CA GLY A 285 -12.57 -18.89 -20.49
C GLY A 285 -11.21 -19.49 -20.15
N LYS A 286 -10.51 -19.99 -21.17
CA LYS A 286 -9.24 -20.73 -21.02
C LYS A 286 -8.00 -19.85 -20.89
N LEU A 287 -8.09 -18.53 -21.06
CA LEU A 287 -6.88 -17.69 -21.00
C LEU A 287 -6.46 -17.47 -19.54
N ALA A 288 -5.15 -17.37 -19.34
CA ALA A 288 -4.56 -17.04 -18.04
C ALA A 288 -4.65 -15.55 -17.69
N THR A 289 -5.05 -14.69 -18.62
CA THR A 289 -5.18 -13.23 -18.50
C THR A 289 -6.64 -12.81 -18.53
N SER A 290 -6.95 -11.59 -18.09
CA SER A 290 -8.18 -10.93 -18.55
C SER A 290 -8.08 -10.57 -20.04
N ASP A 291 -9.22 -10.47 -20.71
CA ASP A 291 -9.37 -9.93 -22.06
C ASP A 291 -9.77 -8.46 -21.96
N THR A 292 -8.78 -7.59 -22.08
CA THR A 292 -8.96 -6.13 -22.01
C THR A 292 -9.01 -5.48 -23.39
N SER A 293 -9.22 -6.25 -24.46
CA SER A 293 -9.26 -5.73 -25.83
C SER A 293 -10.34 -4.67 -26.06
N ALA A 294 -11.43 -4.71 -25.29
CA ALA A 294 -12.53 -3.74 -25.36
C ALA A 294 -12.23 -2.39 -24.65
N ILE A 295 -11.10 -2.28 -23.92
CA ILE A 295 -10.74 -1.06 -23.19
C ILE A 295 -10.08 -0.06 -24.15
N ASN A 296 -10.88 0.88 -24.65
CA ASN A 296 -10.42 2.01 -25.45
C ASN A 296 -9.92 3.18 -24.57
N ASP A 297 -9.40 4.24 -25.19
CA ASP A 297 -8.84 5.40 -24.47
C ASP A 297 -9.89 6.14 -23.62
N THR A 298 -11.15 6.16 -24.05
CA THR A 298 -12.26 6.74 -23.26
C THR A 298 -12.46 5.96 -21.97
N THR A 299 -12.47 4.63 -22.03
CA THR A 299 -12.59 3.77 -20.85
C THR A 299 -11.33 3.82 -19.98
N LEU A 300 -10.13 3.91 -20.56
CA LEU A 300 -8.89 4.15 -19.81
C LEU A 300 -8.98 5.43 -18.98
N GLU A 301 -9.55 6.49 -19.53
CA GLU A 301 -9.74 7.75 -18.81
C GLU A 301 -10.72 7.61 -17.64
N GLU A 302 -11.71 6.72 -17.72
CA GLU A 302 -12.58 6.40 -16.58
C GLU A 302 -11.80 5.71 -15.45
N TYR A 303 -10.90 4.76 -15.77
CA TYR A 303 -10.04 4.14 -14.77
C TYR A 303 -9.08 5.14 -14.12
N ARG A 304 -8.44 6.00 -14.92
CA ARG A 304 -7.55 7.07 -14.41
C ARG A 304 -8.30 7.98 -13.45
N LYS A 305 -9.50 8.42 -13.81
CA LYS A 305 -10.35 9.27 -12.95
C LYS A 305 -10.73 8.54 -11.66
N ASN A 306 -11.09 7.25 -11.72
CA ASN A 306 -11.41 6.47 -10.54
C ASN A 306 -10.19 6.33 -9.60
N ALA A 307 -9.03 5.99 -10.17
CA ALA A 307 -7.74 5.90 -9.49
C ALA A 307 -7.32 7.23 -8.83
N GLN A 308 -7.42 8.35 -9.55
CA GLN A 308 -7.13 9.68 -9.00
C GLN A 308 -8.12 10.08 -7.91
N SER A 309 -9.40 9.72 -8.06
CA SER A 309 -10.43 10.00 -7.04
C SER A 309 -10.15 9.24 -5.74
N LEU A 310 -9.68 8.00 -5.83
CA LEU A 310 -9.19 7.24 -4.68
C LEU A 310 -8.04 7.98 -3.98
N LEU A 311 -6.99 8.35 -4.73
CA LEU A 311 -5.82 9.02 -4.14
C LEU A 311 -6.19 10.37 -3.52
N PHE A 312 -7.10 11.12 -4.15
CA PHE A 312 -7.65 12.35 -3.59
C PHE A 312 -8.43 12.08 -2.29
N PHE A 313 -9.27 11.04 -2.25
CA PHE A 313 -10.00 10.66 -1.04
C PHE A 313 -9.06 10.28 0.12
N LEU A 314 -7.92 9.67 -0.20
CA LEU A 314 -6.87 9.29 0.75
C LEU A 314 -5.91 10.42 1.14
N LYS A 315 -5.98 11.58 0.47
CA LYS A 315 -4.99 12.67 0.57
C LYS A 315 -4.68 13.10 2.02
N SER A 316 -5.71 13.25 2.86
CA SER A 316 -5.50 13.69 4.26
C SER A 316 -4.61 12.73 5.05
N ILE A 317 -4.64 11.43 4.75
CA ILE A 317 -3.83 10.44 5.43
C ILE A 317 -2.43 10.40 4.83
N PHE A 318 -2.28 10.49 3.51
CA PHE A 318 -0.95 10.57 2.88
C PHE A 318 -0.11 11.73 3.42
N LEU A 319 -0.75 12.88 3.69
CA LEU A 319 -0.09 14.04 4.30
C LEU A 319 0.49 13.76 5.70
N LEU A 320 0.06 12.69 6.38
CA LEU A 320 0.55 12.30 7.70
C LEU A 320 1.76 11.35 7.66
N LEU A 321 2.02 10.71 6.52
CA LEU A 321 2.96 9.57 6.45
C LEU A 321 4.39 9.96 6.05
N ASP A 322 4.65 11.24 5.76
CA ASP A 322 5.95 11.82 5.37
C ASP A 322 6.82 10.89 4.49
N ASN A 323 6.28 10.48 3.33
CA ASN A 323 7.00 9.62 2.38
C ASN A 323 6.50 9.84 0.94
N PRO A 324 7.26 9.42 -0.09
CA PRO A 324 6.92 9.72 -1.49
C PRO A 324 5.88 8.76 -2.11
N SER A 325 5.24 7.87 -1.33
CA SER A 325 4.31 6.87 -1.87
C SER A 325 3.17 7.50 -2.68
N GLU A 326 2.60 8.61 -2.21
CA GLU A 326 1.51 9.28 -2.92
C GLU A 326 1.94 9.73 -4.32
N LEU A 327 3.15 10.29 -4.45
CA LEU A 327 3.69 10.74 -5.75
C LEU A 327 3.79 9.56 -6.71
N ILE A 328 4.38 8.45 -6.27
CA ILE A 328 4.48 7.22 -7.06
C ILE A 328 3.10 6.71 -7.47
N LEU A 329 2.15 6.67 -6.53
CA LEU A 329 0.78 6.22 -6.80
C LEU A 329 0.06 7.15 -7.78
N GLN A 330 0.31 8.46 -7.75
CA GLN A 330 -0.24 9.41 -8.74
C GLN A 330 0.28 9.10 -10.15
N HIS A 331 1.57 8.74 -10.29
CA HIS A 331 2.13 8.30 -11.57
C HIS A 331 1.51 6.96 -12.02
N LEU A 332 1.35 6.00 -11.10
CA LEU A 332 0.70 4.71 -11.39
C LEU A 332 -0.80 4.85 -11.72
N ALA A 333 -1.48 5.86 -11.18
CA ALA A 333 -2.88 6.16 -11.46
C ALA A 333 -3.12 6.72 -12.87
N LEU A 334 -2.10 7.36 -13.47
CA LEU A 334 -2.15 7.84 -14.84
C LEU A 334 -1.72 6.77 -15.83
N GLU A 335 -0.64 6.08 -15.49
CA GLU A 335 -0.04 5.06 -16.32
C GLU A 335 0.41 3.95 -15.38
N PRO A 336 -0.32 2.82 -15.23
CA PRO A 336 0.13 1.72 -14.39
C PRO A 336 1.25 0.93 -15.08
N ILE A 337 1.82 -0.03 -14.34
CA ILE A 337 2.85 -0.95 -14.87
C ILE A 337 2.37 -1.64 -16.15
N SER A 338 1.11 -2.08 -16.21
CA SER A 338 0.56 -2.77 -17.40
C SER A 338 0.64 -1.94 -18.69
N LEU A 339 0.41 -0.62 -18.62
CA LEU A 339 0.53 0.28 -19.78
C LEU A 339 1.99 0.54 -20.17
N ARG A 340 2.89 0.65 -19.19
CA ARG A 340 4.34 0.74 -19.47
C ARG A 340 4.86 -0.52 -20.14
N ARG A 341 4.38 -1.68 -19.69
CA ARG A 341 4.69 -3.00 -20.26
C ARG A 341 4.19 -3.12 -21.70
N ASP A 342 3.00 -2.61 -21.99
CA ASP A 342 2.44 -2.54 -23.35
C ASP A 342 3.31 -1.71 -24.31
N GLN A 343 3.93 -0.64 -23.81
CA GLN A 343 4.91 0.17 -24.57
C GLN A 343 6.26 -0.53 -24.77
N GLY A 344 6.44 -1.75 -24.25
CA GLY A 344 7.67 -2.53 -24.38
C GLY A 344 8.73 -2.23 -23.30
N LYS A 345 8.42 -1.42 -22.28
CA LYS A 345 9.36 -1.14 -21.20
C LYS A 345 9.67 -2.40 -20.39
N SER A 346 10.95 -2.61 -20.11
CA SER A 346 11.46 -3.64 -19.21
C SER A 346 11.18 -3.29 -17.74
N TRP A 347 11.29 -4.28 -16.84
CA TRP A 347 11.15 -4.04 -15.40
C TRP A 347 12.12 -3.00 -14.86
N LYS A 348 13.36 -3.01 -15.38
CA LYS A 348 14.38 -2.05 -15.00
C LYS A 348 14.03 -0.63 -15.45
N GLU A 349 13.59 -0.45 -16.71
CA GLU A 349 13.21 0.87 -17.21
C GLU A 349 12.00 1.44 -16.44
N ILE A 350 11.04 0.59 -16.06
CA ILE A 350 9.90 0.99 -15.23
C ILE A 350 10.37 1.40 -13.83
N GLU A 351 11.23 0.62 -13.19
CA GLU A 351 11.78 0.94 -11.87
C GLU A 351 12.58 2.26 -11.90
N ASP A 352 13.47 2.44 -12.90
CA ASP A 352 14.27 3.66 -13.07
C ASP A 352 13.37 4.89 -13.30
N GLU A 353 12.29 4.75 -14.09
CA GLU A 353 11.30 5.81 -14.30
C GLU A 353 10.60 6.18 -12.98
N LEU A 354 10.08 5.20 -12.24
CA LEU A 354 9.39 5.45 -10.98
C LEU A 354 10.33 6.05 -9.93
N LEU A 355 11.57 5.57 -9.84
CA LEU A 355 12.61 6.13 -8.96
C LEU A 355 12.91 7.59 -9.29
N SER A 356 12.88 8.00 -10.56
CA SER A 356 13.15 9.38 -10.98
C SER A 356 12.15 10.40 -10.43
N HIS A 357 10.96 9.96 -10.04
CA HIS A 357 9.92 10.78 -9.42
C HIS A 357 10.10 10.96 -7.90
N ILE A 358 10.98 10.17 -7.29
CA ILE A 358 11.36 10.34 -5.91
C ILE A 358 12.54 11.30 -5.92
N HIS A 359 12.39 12.46 -5.29
CA HIS A 359 13.56 13.27 -4.99
C HIS A 359 14.39 12.50 -3.97
N PRO A 360 15.59 12.00 -4.31
CA PRO A 360 16.44 11.41 -3.31
C PRO A 360 16.67 12.45 -2.23
N GLN A 361 16.56 12.05 -0.96
CA GLN A 361 17.01 12.91 0.12
C GLN A 361 18.47 13.29 -0.18
N PRO A 362 18.86 14.57 -0.05
CA PRO A 362 20.26 14.91 -0.13
C PRO A 362 21.00 14.05 0.89
N THR A 363 22.08 13.40 0.43
CA THR A 363 22.95 12.61 1.31
C THR A 363 23.42 13.52 2.43
N LEU A 364 23.02 13.21 3.67
CA LEU A 364 23.44 13.95 4.84
C LEU A 364 24.94 13.77 5.03
N ASP A 365 25.69 14.85 5.06
CA ASP A 365 27.10 14.84 5.38
C ASP A 365 27.33 14.91 6.91
N SER A 366 28.58 14.85 7.37
CA SER A 366 28.91 14.93 8.80
C SER A 366 28.41 16.22 9.46
N SER A 367 28.37 17.32 8.70
CA SER A 367 27.89 18.61 9.20
C SER A 367 26.38 18.62 9.36
N ASP A 368 25.64 17.94 8.47
CA ASP A 368 24.20 17.74 8.63
C ASP A 368 23.88 16.96 9.91
N TYR A 369 24.64 15.91 10.21
CA TYR A 369 24.44 15.13 11.45
C TYR A 369 24.65 15.99 12.70
N GLU A 370 25.73 16.77 12.77
CA GLU A 370 25.95 17.67 13.92
C GLU A 370 24.93 18.81 13.97
N PHE A 371 24.47 19.33 12.82
CA PHE A 371 23.45 20.36 12.79
C PHE A 371 22.08 19.84 13.26
N ILE A 372 21.68 18.67 12.80
CA ILE A 372 20.47 17.97 13.27
C ILE A 372 20.56 17.73 14.78
N LYS A 373 21.70 17.28 15.28
CA LYS A 373 21.95 17.05 16.71
C LYS A 373 21.82 18.31 17.56
N ILE A 374 22.26 19.48 17.06
CA ILE A 374 22.05 20.77 17.75
C ILE A 374 20.56 21.04 17.97
N ILE A 375 19.74 20.78 16.94
CA ILE A 375 18.29 20.98 16.99
C ILE A 375 17.60 19.93 17.87
N GLU A 376 17.88 18.65 17.64
CA GLU A 376 17.21 17.53 18.33
C GLU A 376 17.54 17.47 19.82
N LEU A 377 18.78 17.81 20.21
CA LEU A 377 19.20 17.82 21.62
C LEU A 377 18.98 19.18 22.28
N GLY A 378 18.50 20.19 21.55
CA GLY A 378 18.32 21.55 22.05
C GLY A 378 19.63 22.13 22.61
N LEU A 379 20.75 21.93 21.91
CA LEU A 379 22.07 22.40 22.39
C LEU A 379 22.17 23.92 22.42
N LEU A 380 21.34 24.61 21.64
CA LEU A 380 21.25 26.06 21.57
C LEU A 380 19.84 26.50 21.95
N THR A 381 19.66 27.04 23.17
CA THR A 381 18.37 27.49 23.72
C THR A 381 18.49 28.87 24.36
N GLY A 382 17.36 29.52 24.63
CA GLY A 382 17.32 30.86 25.24
C GLY A 382 17.85 31.96 24.32
N ILE A 383 17.93 31.70 23.02
CA ILE A 383 18.38 32.66 22.03
C ILE A 383 17.21 33.56 21.62
N SER A 384 17.47 34.86 21.50
CA SER A 384 16.44 35.89 21.41
C SER A 384 15.58 35.86 20.14
N ASN A 385 16.08 35.28 19.05
CA ASN A 385 15.34 35.11 17.80
C ASN A 385 16.03 34.09 16.88
N LYS A 386 15.30 33.65 15.84
CA LYS A 386 15.76 32.70 14.83
C LYS A 386 17.07 33.10 14.13
N ASN A 387 17.28 34.36 13.80
CA ASN A 387 18.49 34.79 13.09
C ASN A 387 19.73 34.67 13.98
N CYS A 388 19.63 35.11 15.24
CA CYS A 388 20.70 34.91 16.22
C CYS A 388 20.98 33.43 16.48
N TRP A 389 19.94 32.58 16.42
CA TRP A 389 20.11 31.14 16.56
C TRP A 389 20.86 30.54 15.36
N LEU A 390 20.52 30.96 14.13
CA LEU A 390 21.23 30.54 12.91
C LEU A 390 22.71 30.94 12.96
N GLU A 391 23.01 32.15 13.43
CA GLU A 391 24.39 32.62 13.63
C GLU A 391 25.13 31.79 14.69
N ALA A 392 24.48 31.49 15.81
CA ALA A 392 25.06 30.65 16.86
C ALA A 392 25.33 29.22 16.38
N ALA A 393 24.40 28.62 15.62
CA ALA A 393 24.60 27.31 14.99
C ALA A 393 25.74 27.34 13.96
N ALA A 394 25.85 28.42 13.18
CA ALA A 394 26.93 28.62 12.23
C ALA A 394 28.30 28.68 12.91
N GLN A 395 28.40 29.41 14.02
CA GLN A 395 29.60 29.46 14.85
C GLN A 395 29.94 28.10 15.47
N PHE A 396 28.93 27.37 15.97
CA PHE A 396 29.12 26.05 16.57
C PHE A 396 29.67 25.03 15.58
N LEU A 397 29.17 25.06 14.34
CA LEU A 397 29.56 24.12 13.28
C LEU A 397 30.74 24.60 12.44
N LEU A 398 31.24 25.81 12.70
CA LEU A 398 32.27 26.47 11.90
C LEU A 398 31.89 26.58 10.40
N LEU A 399 30.60 26.82 10.14
CA LEU A 399 30.05 27.00 8.80
C LEU A 399 29.53 28.43 8.59
N PRO A 400 29.42 28.89 7.33
CA PRO A 400 28.74 30.14 7.02
C PRO A 400 27.25 30.12 7.39
N ALA A 401 26.71 31.23 7.91
CA ALA A 401 25.30 31.30 8.32
C ALA A 401 24.29 31.13 7.17
N ASN A 402 24.67 31.50 5.95
CA ASN A 402 23.88 31.23 4.74
C ASN A 402 23.82 29.72 4.44
N GLU A 403 24.91 28.97 4.67
CA GLU A 403 24.93 27.52 4.51
C GLU A 403 24.03 26.84 5.55
N ILE A 404 24.07 27.26 6.81
CA ILE A 404 23.14 26.79 7.85
C ILE A 404 21.68 27.06 7.46
N SER A 405 21.40 28.24 6.91
CA SER A 405 20.06 28.62 6.46
C SER A 405 19.59 27.78 5.25
N GLU A 406 20.51 27.39 4.37
CA GLU A 406 20.24 26.48 3.25
C GLU A 406 19.97 25.06 3.74
N ARG A 407 20.84 24.52 4.61
CA ARG A 407 20.67 23.21 5.24
C ARG A 407 19.35 23.11 5.99
N LEU A 408 18.99 24.13 6.78
CA LEU A 408 17.73 24.18 7.51
C LEU A 408 16.51 24.16 6.57
N ARG A 409 16.60 24.86 5.42
CA ARG A 409 15.56 24.81 4.37
C ARG A 409 15.50 23.47 3.64
N GLY A 410 16.60 22.71 3.65
CA GLY A 410 16.70 21.36 3.11
C GLY A 410 15.93 20.31 3.92
N TYR A 411 15.80 20.49 5.23
CA TYR A 411 15.12 19.54 6.13
C TYR A 411 13.59 19.64 6.12
N LYS A 412 12.96 19.81 4.95
CA LYS A 412 11.50 20.03 4.83
C LYS A 412 10.66 18.94 5.50
N ASN A 413 11.12 17.70 5.44
CA ASN A 413 10.43 16.53 5.99
C ASN A 413 10.47 16.47 7.52
N ARG A 414 11.40 17.18 8.16
CA ARG A 414 11.51 17.26 9.62
C ARG A 414 10.79 18.48 10.21
N SER A 415 10.12 19.27 9.37
CA SER A 415 9.37 20.47 9.76
C SER A 415 10.09 21.36 10.79
N PRO A 416 11.30 21.88 10.47
CA PRO A 416 12.04 22.74 11.38
C PRO A 416 11.25 24.03 11.68
N ALA A 417 10.98 24.27 12.95
CA ALA A 417 10.25 25.44 13.42
C ALA A 417 11.00 26.16 14.54
N TRP A 418 10.87 27.49 14.55
CA TRP A 418 11.34 28.31 15.67
C TRP A 418 10.30 28.26 16.80
N GLN A 419 10.76 28.01 18.02
CA GLN A 419 9.94 28.04 19.23
C GLN A 419 10.40 29.21 20.09
N GLU A 420 9.58 30.28 20.11
CA GLU A 420 9.87 31.50 20.86
C GLU A 420 10.06 31.23 22.36
N GLU A 421 9.24 30.36 22.95
CA GLU A 421 9.31 30.04 24.38
C GLU A 421 10.63 29.34 24.77
N LEU A 422 11.18 28.53 23.86
CA LEU A 422 12.45 27.83 24.08
C LEU A 422 13.66 28.69 23.66
N GLY A 423 13.44 29.74 22.86
CA GLY A 423 14.50 30.46 22.16
C GLY A 423 15.37 29.49 21.34
N SER A 424 14.73 28.56 20.61
CA SER A 424 15.43 27.49 19.90
C SER A 424 14.70 27.02 18.64
N MET A 425 15.44 26.40 17.72
CA MET A 425 14.86 25.61 16.64
C MET A 425 14.50 24.21 17.15
N VAL A 426 13.36 23.69 16.71
CA VAL A 426 12.93 22.30 16.95
C VAL A 426 12.48 21.67 15.63
N PHE A 427 12.48 20.34 15.58
CA PHE A 427 11.76 19.61 14.54
C PHE A 427 10.35 19.31 15.03
N LEU A 428 9.33 19.80 14.32
CA LEU A 428 7.95 19.47 14.61
C LEU A 428 7.60 18.10 13.98
N ARG A 429 6.78 17.31 14.68
CA ARG A 429 6.11 16.15 14.07
C ARG A 429 4.78 16.57 13.47
#